data_AF-L9VZ16-F1
#
_entry.id   AF-L9VZ16-F1
#
_cell.length_a   1.000
_cell.length_b   1.000
_cell.length_c   1.000
_cell.angle_alpha   90.00
_cell.angle_beta   90.00
_cell.angle_gamma   90.00
#
_symmetry.space_group_name_H-M   'P 1'
#
loop_
_entity.id
_entity.type
_entity.pdbx_description
1 polymer ?
#
loop_
_entity_poly.entity_id
_entity_poly.type
_entity_poly.pdbx_seq_one_letter_code
_entity_poly.pdbx_strand_id
1 'polypeptide(L)'
;MSLALSMGLETVLYHGYEATGDITGFPNIGTYLIFGIILVPIYIMVISWFAGEPRDTKTGMLGVSYLVGIAAQMWIGMFILTVIIGLIFYGGMPEPLGAAGPSTDSPIFGFL
;
A
#
# COMPACT_ATOMS: atom_id res chain seq x y z
N MET A 1 -27.17 18.79 23.15
CA MET A 1 -26.39 17.81 23.93
C MET A 1 -25.73 16.72 23.06
N SER A 2 -26.17 16.51 21.81
CA SER A 2 -25.58 15.55 20.86
C SER A 2 -24.25 16.00 20.25
N LEU A 3 -24.10 17.30 19.97
CA LEU A 3 -22.92 17.84 19.26
C LEU A 3 -21.62 17.75 20.06
N ALA A 4 -21.70 17.98 21.38
CA ALA A 4 -20.51 17.91 22.25
C ALA A 4 -20.03 16.46 22.43
N LEU A 5 -20.96 15.50 22.47
CA LEU A 5 -20.62 14.08 22.53
C LEU A 5 -20.03 13.60 21.19
N SER A 6 -20.58 14.04 20.05
CA SER A 6 -20.02 13.68 18.74
C SER A 6 -18.62 14.27 18.53
N MET A 7 -18.37 15.52 18.92
CA MET A 7 -17.04 16.14 18.83
C MET A 7 -16.03 15.50 19.81
N GLY A 8 -16.48 15.19 21.04
CA GLY A 8 -15.64 14.50 22.01
C GLY A 8 -15.28 13.08 21.56
N LEU A 9 -16.23 12.38 20.94
CA LEU A 9 -16.02 11.04 20.41
C LEU A 9 -15.16 11.06 19.14
N GLU A 10 -15.33 12.06 18.26
CA GLU A 10 -14.48 12.27 17.10
C GLU A 10 -13.02 12.52 17.52
N THR A 11 -12.79 13.39 18.51
CA THR A 11 -11.45 13.68 19.04
C THR A 11 -10.76 12.43 19.61
N VAL A 12 -11.54 11.51 20.21
CA VAL A 12 -11.05 10.25 20.80
C VAL A 12 -10.99 9.10 19.80
N LEU A 13 -11.69 9.14 18.67
CA LEU A 13 -11.53 8.12 17.61
C LEU A 13 -10.53 8.56 16.53
N TYR A 14 -10.44 9.86 16.27
CA TYR A 14 -9.65 10.49 15.24
C TYR A 14 -8.72 11.51 15.89
N HIS A 15 -7.78 11.03 16.71
CA HIS A 15 -6.80 11.82 17.48
C HIS A 15 -5.79 12.61 16.61
N GLY A 16 -6.22 13.28 15.54
CA GLY A 16 -5.37 14.07 14.64
C GLY A 16 -4.47 13.24 13.72
N TYR A 17 -4.52 11.91 13.80
CA TYR A 17 -3.84 11.01 12.86
C TYR A 17 -4.76 10.74 11.66
N GLU A 18 -4.76 11.65 10.69
CA GLU A 18 -5.30 11.33 9.37
C GLU A 18 -4.31 10.40 8.64
N ALA A 19 -4.80 9.31 8.06
CA ALA A 19 -3.97 8.39 7.27
C ALA A 19 -3.28 9.09 6.06
N THR A 20 -3.73 10.29 5.71
CA THR A 20 -3.39 11.03 4.49
C THR A 20 -3.00 12.49 4.73
N GLY A 21 -2.84 12.94 5.99
CA GLY A 21 -2.79 14.36 6.34
C GLY A 21 -1.61 15.18 5.80
N ASP A 22 -0.46 14.57 5.49
CA ASP A 22 0.76 15.36 5.23
C ASP A 22 1.59 14.96 4.00
N ILE A 23 1.10 14.04 3.15
CA ILE A 23 1.65 13.75 1.81
C ILE A 23 0.71 12.79 1.08
N THR A 24 -0.09 13.28 0.14
CA THR A 24 -1.00 12.47 -0.69
C THR A 24 -0.30 11.68 -1.80
N GLY A 25 0.96 11.29 -1.60
CA GLY A 25 1.68 10.39 -2.49
C GLY A 25 2.78 9.71 -1.70
N PHE A 26 2.78 8.37 -1.72
CA PHE A 26 3.90 7.48 -1.34
C PHE A 26 5.21 8.24 -1.07
N PRO A 27 5.84 8.22 0.14
CA PRO A 27 5.70 7.25 1.26
C PRO A 27 5.29 7.89 2.62
N ASN A 28 4.28 7.35 3.31
CA ASN A 28 3.82 7.79 4.65
C ASN A 28 4.75 7.32 5.80
N ILE A 29 4.64 7.88 7.02
CA ILE A 29 5.36 7.41 8.23
C ILE A 29 5.26 5.88 8.41
N GLY A 30 4.10 5.28 8.13
CA GLY A 30 3.91 3.83 8.18
C GLY A 30 4.75 3.07 7.15
N THR A 31 4.91 3.62 5.94
CA THR A 31 5.78 3.04 4.90
C THR A 31 7.24 3.02 5.37
N TYR A 32 7.72 4.13 5.93
CA TYR A 32 9.07 4.20 6.48
C TYR A 32 9.27 3.25 7.66
N LEU A 33 8.26 3.07 8.52
CA LEU A 33 8.34 2.12 9.63
C LEU A 33 8.46 0.68 9.13
N ILE A 34 7.62 0.29 8.16
CA ILE A 34 7.58 -1.07 7.62
C ILE A 34 8.87 -1.39 6.86
N PHE A 35 9.23 -0.55 5.87
CA PHE A 35 10.40 -0.78 5.03
C PHE A 35 11.72 -0.42 5.72
N GLY A 36 11.72 0.52 6.66
CA GLY A 36 12.94 0.97 7.32
C GLY A 36 13.30 0.18 8.57
N ILE A 37 12.34 -0.19 9.42
CA ILE A 37 12.60 -0.83 10.72
C ILE A 37 12.14 -2.29 10.73
N ILE A 38 10.89 -2.55 10.35
CA ILE A 38 10.30 -3.90 10.45
C ILE A 38 11.00 -4.87 9.51
N LEU A 39 11.38 -4.43 8.30
CA LEU A 39 12.07 -5.26 7.31
C LEU A 39 13.58 -5.44 7.56
N VAL A 40 14.16 -4.78 8.57
CA VAL A 40 15.60 -4.88 8.89
C VAL A 40 16.09 -6.33 9.06
N PRO A 41 15.40 -7.23 9.80
CA PRO A 41 15.85 -8.61 9.94
C PRO A 41 15.93 -9.36 8.61
N ILE A 42 15.00 -9.08 7.69
CA ILE A 42 14.97 -9.70 6.36
C ILE A 42 16.17 -9.20 5.55
N TYR A 43 16.49 -7.90 5.59
CA TYR A 43 17.66 -7.37 4.91
C TYR A 43 18.95 -8.00 5.43
N ILE A 44 19.09 -8.10 6.75
CA ILE A 44 20.26 -8.75 7.37
C ILE A 44 20.34 -10.21 6.92
N MET A 45 19.23 -10.94 6.92
CA MET A 45 19.16 -12.32 6.44
C MET A 45 19.65 -12.43 4.97
N VAL A 46 19.10 -11.62 4.06
CA VAL A 46 19.49 -11.67 2.64
C VAL A 46 20.96 -11.27 2.46
N ILE A 47 21.43 -10.22 3.15
CA ILE A 47 22.83 -9.80 3.09
C ILE A 47 23.75 -10.92 3.58
N SER A 48 23.37 -11.62 4.66
CA SER A 48 24.16 -12.71 5.23
C SER A 48 24.40 -13.86 4.25
N TRP A 49 23.49 -14.10 3.30
CA TRP A 49 23.66 -15.14 2.26
C TRP A 49 24.82 -14.85 1.31
N PHE A 50 25.20 -13.57 1.16
CA PHE A 50 26.27 -13.14 0.25
C PHE A 50 27.54 -12.68 0.97
N ALA A 51 27.41 -12.23 2.21
CA ALA A 51 28.51 -11.71 3.02
C ALA A 51 29.12 -12.73 4.01
N GLY A 52 28.41 -13.81 4.33
CA GLY A 52 28.92 -14.88 5.21
C GLY A 52 29.91 -15.83 4.51
N GLU A 53 30.68 -16.59 5.29
CA GLU A 53 31.55 -17.67 4.80
C GLU A 53 31.19 -18.97 5.56
N PRO A 54 31.07 -20.12 4.88
CA PRO A 54 31.18 -20.35 3.45
C PRO A 54 29.98 -19.81 2.65
N ARG A 55 30.22 -19.22 1.47
CA ARG A 55 29.16 -18.69 0.58
C ARG A 55 28.99 -19.49 -0.71
N ASP A 56 27.73 -19.67 -1.09
CA ASP A 56 27.32 -20.12 -2.42
C ASP A 56 26.34 -19.12 -3.04
N THR A 57 26.87 -18.25 -3.91
CA THR A 57 26.10 -17.20 -4.57
C THR A 57 24.99 -17.76 -5.45
N LYS A 58 25.14 -18.97 -6.04
CA LYS A 58 24.09 -19.54 -6.88
C LYS A 58 22.86 -19.89 -6.05
N THR A 59 23.06 -20.57 -4.92
CA THR A 59 21.99 -20.90 -3.99
C THR A 59 21.36 -19.65 -3.38
N GLY A 60 22.17 -18.66 -3.00
CA GLY A 60 21.67 -17.37 -2.51
C GLY A 60 20.81 -16.62 -3.54
N MET A 61 21.24 -16.58 -4.80
CA MET A 61 20.46 -15.97 -5.89
C MET A 61 19.15 -16.71 -6.15
N LEU A 62 19.15 -18.04 -6.11
CA LEU A 62 17.91 -18.82 -6.22
C LEU A 62 16.95 -18.45 -5.09
N GLY A 63 17.42 -18.39 -3.85
CA GLY A 63 16.62 -17.96 -2.70
C GLY A 63 16.02 -16.55 -2.89
N VAL A 64 16.82 -15.57 -3.34
CA VAL A 64 16.33 -14.21 -3.60
C VAL A 64 15.28 -14.20 -4.70
N SER A 65 15.49 -14.96 -5.78
CA SER A 65 14.51 -15.06 -6.87
C SER A 65 13.16 -15.64 -6.40
N TYR A 66 13.18 -16.60 -5.47
CA TYR A 66 11.96 -17.12 -4.86
C TYR A 66 11.26 -16.07 -3.99
N LEU A 67 12.01 -15.35 -3.14
CA LEU A 67 11.43 -14.30 -2.28
C LEU A 67 10.78 -13.20 -3.12
N VAL A 68 11.47 -12.70 -4.14
CA VAL A 68 10.94 -11.68 -5.06
C VAL A 68 9.77 -12.24 -5.85
N GLY A 69 9.87 -13.47 -6.36
CA GLY A 69 8.83 -14.10 -7.15
C GLY A 69 7.53 -14.29 -6.37
N ILE A 70 7.62 -14.77 -5.12
CA ILE A 70 6.46 -14.96 -4.25
C ILE A 70 5.85 -13.60 -3.89
N ALA A 71 6.66 -12.63 -3.49
CA ALA A 71 6.17 -11.28 -3.17
C ALA A 71 5.49 -10.64 -4.39
N ALA A 72 6.12 -10.67 -5.56
CA ALA A 72 5.55 -10.16 -6.80
C ALA A 72 4.24 -10.88 -7.14
N GLN A 73 4.18 -12.21 -7.03
CA GLN A 73 2.98 -12.97 -7.33
C GLN A 73 1.80 -12.61 -6.42
N MET A 74 2.04 -12.37 -5.13
CA MET A 74 0.99 -11.92 -4.21
C MET A 74 0.40 -10.57 -4.64
N TRP A 75 1.25 -9.62 -5.01
CA TRP A 75 0.82 -8.28 -5.41
C TRP A 75 0.18 -8.26 -6.79
N ILE A 76 0.78 -8.95 -7.77
CA ILE A 76 0.26 -9.07 -9.13
C ILE A 76 -1.09 -9.80 -9.10
N GLY A 77 -1.23 -10.88 -8.33
CA GLY A 77 -2.49 -11.60 -8.19
C GLY A 77 -3.60 -10.72 -7.62
N MET A 78 -3.32 -9.98 -6.55
CA MET A 78 -4.26 -9.02 -5.98
C MET A 78 -4.62 -7.91 -6.97
N PHE A 79 -3.63 -7.36 -7.68
CA PHE A 79 -3.86 -6.34 -8.70
C PHE A 79 -4.77 -6.84 -9.83
N ILE A 80 -4.50 -8.02 -10.38
CA ILE A 80 -5.33 -8.63 -11.43
C ILE A 80 -6.75 -8.86 -10.93
N LEU A 81 -6.91 -9.36 -9.70
CA LEU A 81 -8.23 -9.56 -9.10
C LEU A 81 -9.00 -8.24 -9.00
N THR A 82 -8.36 -7.16 -8.54
CA THR A 82 -8.97 -5.83 -8.48
C THR A 82 -9.42 -5.36 -9.86
N VAL A 83 -8.61 -5.57 -10.91
CA VAL A 83 -8.98 -5.23 -12.29
C VAL A 83 -10.18 -6.05 -12.76
N ILE A 84 -10.19 -7.37 -12.53
CA ILE A 84 -11.31 -8.23 -12.89
C ILE A 84 -12.60 -7.78 -12.20
N ILE A 85 -12.53 -7.45 -10.90
CA ILE A 85 -13.69 -6.95 -10.15
C ILE A 85 -14.17 -5.62 -10.72
N GLY A 86 -13.26 -4.67 -10.99
CA GLY A 86 -13.58 -3.40 -11.63
C GLY A 86 -14.34 -3.58 -12.94
N LEU A 87 -13.85 -4.46 -13.81
CA LEU A 87 -14.44 -4.71 -15.11
C LEU A 87 -15.81 -5.40 -15.00
N ILE A 88 -15.94 -6.45 -14.18
CA ILE A 88 -17.17 -7.25 -14.10
C ILE A 88 -18.30 -6.50 -13.38
N PHE A 89 -18.00 -5.84 -12.27
CA PHE A 89 -19.02 -5.26 -11.41
C PHE A 89 -19.26 -3.76 -11.64
N TYR A 90 -18.24 -3.04 -12.13
CA TYR A 90 -18.30 -1.58 -12.29
C TYR A 90 -18.15 -1.11 -13.74
N GLY A 91 -17.93 -2.03 -14.71
CA GLY A 91 -17.93 -1.72 -16.14
C GLY A 91 -16.78 -0.82 -16.61
N GLY A 92 -15.74 -0.66 -15.80
CA GLY A 92 -14.60 0.23 -16.07
C GLY A 92 -13.32 -0.24 -15.40
N MET A 93 -12.18 0.32 -15.82
CA MET A 93 -10.89 0.04 -15.17
C MET A 93 -10.86 0.65 -13.76
N PRO A 94 -10.32 -0.05 -12.76
CA PRO A 94 -10.16 0.51 -11.42
C PRO A 94 -9.18 1.69 -11.44
N GLU A 95 -9.39 2.66 -10.55
CA GLU A 95 -8.40 3.70 -10.30
C GLU A 95 -7.12 3.10 -9.69
N PRO A 96 -5.92 3.57 -10.09
CA PRO A 96 -5.62 4.74 -10.93
C PRO A 96 -5.49 4.44 -12.44
N LEU A 97 -5.84 3.23 -12.89
CA LEU A 97 -5.67 2.85 -14.30
C LEU A 97 -6.79 3.39 -15.20
N GLY A 98 -7.98 3.62 -14.63
CA GLY A 98 -9.13 4.30 -15.26
C GLY A 98 -9.19 5.79 -14.95
N ALA A 99 -10.23 6.47 -15.43
CA ALA A 99 -10.47 7.87 -15.10
C ALA A 99 -10.64 8.05 -13.58
N ALA A 100 -10.00 9.07 -13.01
CA ALA A 100 -10.14 9.41 -11.60
C ALA A 100 -11.60 9.76 -11.27
N GLY A 101 -12.07 9.35 -10.09
CA GLY A 101 -13.34 9.74 -9.51
C GLY A 101 -13.52 11.26 -9.49
N PRO A 102 -14.76 11.70 -9.32
CA PRO A 102 -15.40 12.78 -10.06
C PRO A 102 -14.46 13.94 -10.40
N SER A 103 -14.11 14.09 -11.68
CA SER A 103 -13.66 15.38 -12.17
C SER A 103 -14.76 16.41 -11.95
N THR A 104 -14.39 17.68 -11.85
CA THR A 104 -15.27 18.86 -11.71
C THR A 104 -16.36 18.97 -12.79
N ASP A 105 -16.42 18.03 -13.73
CA ASP A 105 -17.37 17.94 -14.84
C ASP A 105 -18.58 17.03 -14.51
N SER A 106 -18.65 16.49 -13.29
CA SER A 106 -19.79 15.68 -12.86
C SER A 106 -21.02 16.56 -12.55
N PRO A 107 -22.18 16.30 -13.17
CA PRO A 107 -23.37 17.16 -13.05
C PRO A 107 -24.04 17.12 -11.67
N ILE A 108 -23.46 16.44 -10.67
CA ILE A 108 -23.95 16.42 -9.28
C ILE A 108 -23.17 17.41 -8.40
N PHE A 109 -21.94 17.76 -8.78
CA PHE A 109 -21.06 18.65 -8.01
C PHE A 109 -20.87 20.04 -8.66
N GLY A 110 -21.48 20.30 -9.83
CA GLY A 110 -21.45 21.60 -10.54
C GLY A 110 -22.53 22.62 -10.14
N PHE A 111 -23.18 22.45 -8.98
CA PHE A 111 -24.17 23.40 -8.44
C PHE A 111 -23.70 24.11 -7.16
N LEU A 112 -22.44 23.91 -6.77
CA LEU A 112 -21.65 24.84 -5.98
C LEU A 112 -20.66 25.54 -6.91
#